data_AF-A0A378B1N4-F1
#
_entry.id   AF-A0A378B1N4-F1
#
_cell.length_a   1.000
_cell.length_b   1.000
_cell.length_c   1.000
_cell.angle_alpha   90.00
_cell.angle_beta   90.00
_cell.angle_gamma   90.00
#
_symmetry.space_group_name_H-M   'P 1'
#
loop_
_entity.id
_entity.type
_entity.pdbx_description
1 polymer ?
#
loop_
_entity_poly.entity_id
_entity_poly.type
_entity_poly.pdbx_seq_one_letter_code
_entity_poly.pdbx_strand_id
1 'polypeptide(L)' 'MSTHILDISTGTPAEGVTVSLSREGETLANLVTNAQGRIATFSAAPLPAGRYCLTAETGAWFARAGRESVFTPGAD' A
#
# COMPACT_ATOMS: atom_id res chain seq x y z
N MET A 1 -11.57 -2.21 -6.14
CA MET A 1 -10.25 -1.55 -6.28
C MET A 1 -9.18 -2.52 -5.84
N SER A 2 -8.05 -2.60 -6.55
CA SER A 2 -6.93 -3.52 -6.29
C SER A 2 -5.59 -2.80 -6.44
N THR A 3 -4.50 -3.41 -5.98
CA THR A 3 -3.14 -2.88 -6.20
C THR A 3 -2.10 -4.00 -6.41
N HIS A 4 -0.98 -3.63 -7.02
CA HIS A 4 0.21 -4.46 -7.20
C HIS A 4 1.44 -3.59 -7.00
N ILE A 5 2.32 -3.96 -6.07
CA ILE A 5 3.53 -3.23 -5.73
C ILE A 5 4.75 -4.08 -6.10
N LEU A 6 5.66 -3.46 -6.84
CA LEU A 6 6.93 -4.05 -7.26
C LEU A 6 8.08 -3.32 -6.59
N ASP A 7 9.05 -4.06 -6.08
CA ASP A 7 10.37 -3.53 -5.79
C ASP A 7 11.21 -3.59 -7.07
N ILE A 8 11.31 -2.43 -7.74
CA ILE A 8 12.07 -2.31 -8.99
C ILE A 8 13.58 -2.40 -8.79
N SER A 9 14.09 -2.22 -7.57
CA SER A 9 15.53 -2.31 -7.30
C SER A 9 16.03 -3.76 -7.32
N THR A 10 15.16 -4.72 -7.01
CA THR A 10 15.42 -6.16 -7.07
C THR A 10 14.69 -6.84 -8.24
N GLY A 11 13.73 -6.16 -8.86
CA GLY A 11 12.89 -6.71 -9.93
C GLY A 11 11.84 -7.71 -9.43
N THR A 12 11.49 -7.68 -8.14
CA THR A 12 10.60 -8.66 -7.51
C THR A 12 9.32 -8.01 -6.96
N PRO A 13 8.24 -8.78 -6.76
CA PRO A 13 7.07 -8.28 -6.03
C PRO A 13 7.43 -7.85 -4.61
N ALA A 14 6.84 -6.75 -4.15
CA ALA A 14 7.04 -6.26 -2.79
C ALA A 14 6.02 -6.90 -1.85
N GLU A 15 6.35 -8.06 -1.31
CA GLU A 15 5.54 -8.75 -0.29
C GLU A 15 5.59 -8.00 1.05
N GLY A 16 4.46 -7.93 1.76
CA GLY A 16 4.44 -7.40 3.13
C GLY A 16 4.37 -5.88 3.23
N VAL A 17 4.10 -5.16 2.14
CA VAL A 17 3.80 -3.72 2.16
C VAL A 17 2.40 -3.51 2.72
N THR A 18 2.29 -2.70 3.77
CA THR A 18 1.00 -2.24 4.32
C THR A 18 0.42 -1.17 3.40
N VAL A 19 -0.86 -1.29 3.06
CA VAL A 19 -1.59 -0.33 2.23
C VAL A 19 -2.93 -0.01 2.87
N SER A 20 -3.17 1.27 3.13
CA SER A 20 -4.45 1.77 3.61
C SER A 20 -5.27 2.38 2.46
N LEU A 21 -6.59 2.19 2.53
CA LEU A 21 -7.56 2.89 1.71
C LEU A 21 -8.33 3.85 2.62
N SER A 22 -8.36 5.14 2.27
CA SER A 22 -9.16 6.14 2.97
C SER A 22 -10.08 6.93 2.04
N ARG A 23 -11.12 7.51 2.63
CA ARG A 23 -12.05 8.44 1.99
C ARG A 23 -12.35 9.56 2.98
N GLU A 24 -12.20 10.82 2.55
CA GLU A 24 -12.56 11.98 3.38
C GLU A 24 -11.89 11.98 4.77
N GLY A 25 -10.67 11.42 4.86
CA GLY A 25 -9.91 11.28 6.11
C GLY A 25 -10.20 10.01 6.92
N GLU A 26 -11.23 9.24 6.57
CA GLU A 26 -11.57 7.98 7.24
C GLU A 26 -10.89 6.79 6.57
N THR A 27 -10.19 5.95 7.34
CA THR A 27 -9.62 4.69 6.86
C THR A 27 -10.71 3.63 6.72
N LEU A 28 -10.93 3.16 5.51
CA LEU A 28 -11.91 2.15 5.17
C LEU A 28 -11.33 0.73 5.19
N ALA A 29 -10.05 0.59 4.87
CA ALA A 29 -9.34 -0.68 4.91
C ALA A 29 -7.85 -0.48 5.17
N ASN A 30 -7.22 -1.45 5.83
CA ASN A 30 -5.78 -1.51 6.03
C ASN A 30 -5.32 -2.95 5.80
N LEU A 31 -4.64 -3.20 4.70
CA LEU A 31 -4.31 -4.54 4.20
C LEU A 31 -2.82 -4.67 3.89
N VAL A 32 -2.35 -5.90 3.70
CA VAL A 32 -0.95 -6.20 3.41
C VAL A 32 -0.86 -6.94 2.08
N THR A 33 0.12 -6.57 1.25
CA THR A 33 0.41 -7.25 -0.01
C THR A 33 0.91 -8.69 0.23
N ASN A 34 0.40 -9.62 -0.57
CA ASN A 34 0.81 -11.03 -0.53
C ASN A 34 2.19 -11.26 -1.18
N ALA A 35 2.62 -12.52 -1.27
CA ALA A 35 3.88 -12.93 -1.90
C ALA A 35 4.04 -12.51 -3.38
N GLN A 36 2.94 -12.17 -4.06
CA GLN A 36 2.94 -11.63 -5.42
C GLN A 36 2.84 -10.10 -5.43
N GLY A 37 3.04 -9.43 -4.29
CA GLY A 37 2.99 -7.98 -4.15
C GLY A 37 1.58 -7.41 -4.31
N ARG A 38 0.52 -8.21 -4.15
CA ARG A 38 -0.86 -7.85 -4.53
C ARG A 38 -1.82 -7.75 -3.35
N ILE A 39 -2.79 -6.86 -3.51
CA ILE A 39 -4.06 -6.86 -2.79
C ILE A 39 -5.16 -6.90 -3.85
N ALA A 40 -5.95 -7.98 -3.86
CA ALA A 40 -6.95 -8.23 -4.90
C ALA A 40 -8.21 -7.35 -4.74
N THR A 41 -8.61 -7.07 -3.50
CA THR A 41 -9.69 -6.12 -3.22
C THR A 41 -9.52 -5.48 -1.84
N PHE A 42 -9.94 -4.22 -1.72
CA PHE A 42 -10.02 -3.48 -0.45
C PHE A 42 -11.42 -3.47 0.16
N SER A 43 -12.42 -4.01 -0.54
CA SER A 43 -13.81 -4.03 -0.09
C SER A 43 -14.53 -5.30 -0.56
N ALA A 44 -15.46 -5.80 0.26
CA ALA A 44 -16.33 -6.92 -0.12
C ALA A 44 -17.44 -6.51 -1.11
N ALA A 45 -17.89 -5.26 -1.02
CA ALA A 45 -18.88 -4.67 -1.92
C ALA A 45 -18.24 -3.59 -2.82
N PRO A 46 -18.88 -3.22 -3.95
CA PRO A 46 -18.42 -2.09 -4.76
C PRO A 46 -18.31 -0.80 -3.94
N LEU A 47 -17.22 -0.07 -4.14
CA LEU A 47 -17.06 1.25 -3.54
C LEU A 47 -17.99 2.24 -4.24
N PRO A 48 -18.74 3.07 -3.48
CA PRO A 48 -19.50 4.17 -4.07
C PRO A 48 -18.59 5.12 -4.86
N ALA A 49 -19.16 5.89 -5.78
CA ALA A 49 -18.42 6.95 -6.46
C ALA A 49 -17.91 7.99 -5.45
N GLY A 50 -16.67 8.46 -5.64
CA GLY A 50 -16.04 9.41 -4.73
C GLY A 50 -14.53 9.50 -4.92
N ARG A 51 -13.89 10.32 -4.09
CA ARG A 51 -12.44 10.46 -4.03
C ARG A 51 -11.88 9.56 -2.93
N TYR A 52 -10.89 8.78 -3.28
CA TYR A 52 -10.23 7.84 -2.37
C TYR A 52 -8.72 8.11 -2.39
N CYS A 53 -8.06 7.84 -1.26
CA CYS A 53 -6.61 7.84 -1.17
C CYS A 53 -6.13 6.42 -0.86
N LEU A 54 -5.10 5.97 -1.58
CA LEU A 54 -4.35 4.77 -1.22
C LEU A 54 -2.97 5.21 -0.72
N THR A 55 -2.63 4.81 0.51
CA THR A 55 -1.31 5.08 1.08
C THR A 55 -0.58 3.75 1.26
N ALA A 56 0.59 3.61 0.63
CA ALA A 56 1.46 2.46 0.77
C ALA A 56 2.66 2.81 1.65
N GLU A 57 2.87 2.05 2.72
CA GLU A 57 3.92 2.29 3.71
C GLU A 57 5.29 1.76 3.23
N THR A 58 5.77 2.26 2.09
CA THR A 58 7.02 1.80 1.46
C THR A 58 8.26 2.14 2.30
N GLY A 59 8.27 3.30 2.98
CA GLY A 59 9.36 3.68 3.88
C GLY A 59 9.53 2.68 5.03
N ALA A 60 8.44 2.34 5.72
CA ALA A 60 8.45 1.31 6.76
C ALA A 60 8.83 -0.08 6.21
N TRP A 61 8.39 -0.40 4.99
CA TRP A 61 8.75 -1.65 4.33
C TRP A 61 10.25 -1.76 4.03
N PHE A 62 10.87 -0.71 3.47
CA PHE A 62 12.33 -0.67 3.26
C PHE A 62 13.11 -0.73 4.58
N ALA A 63 12.67 0.01 5.61
CA ALA A 63 13.32 0.05 6.91
C ALA A 63 13.38 -1.33 7.58
N ARG A 64 12.31 -2.15 7.44
CA ARG A 64 12.31 -3.56 7.93
C ARG A 64 13.38 -4.42 7.28
N ALA A 65 13.74 -4.13 6.03
CA ALA A 65 14.82 -4.80 5.31
C ALA A 65 16.20 -4.17 5.56
N GLY A 66 16.31 -3.18 6.47
CA GLY A 66 17.56 -2.46 6.75
C GLY A 66 18.01 -1.56 5.59
N ARG A 67 17.09 -1.11 4.74
CA ARG A 67 17.37 -0.33 3.54
C ARG A 67 16.90 1.11 3.72
N GLU A 68 17.74 2.06 3.33
CA GLU A 68 17.33 3.45 3.26
C GLU A 68 16.31 3.63 2.13
N SER A 69 15.30 4.46 2.40
CA SER A 69 14.26 4.82 1.44
C SER A 69 14.36 6.32 1.16
N VAL A 70 14.27 6.68 -0.12
CA VAL A 70 14.10 8.09 -0.52
C VAL A 70 12.69 8.61 -0.25
N PHE A 71 11.75 7.72 0.09
CA PHE A 71 10.42 8.08 0.56
C PHE A 71 10.44 8.20 2.09
N THR A 72 10.42 9.45 2.57
CA THR A 72 10.08 9.78 3.95
C THR A 72 8.56 9.76 4.12
N PRO A 73 8.04 9.51 5.34
CA PRO A 73 6.62 9.68 5.62
C PRO A 73 6.16 11.06 5.14
N GLY A 74 5.02 11.12 4.47
CA GLY A 74 4.40 12.40 4.14
C GLY A 74 4.17 13.17 5.43
N ALA A 75 4.67 14.40 5.51
CA ALA A 75 4.23 15.33 6.53
C ALA A 75 2.78 15.68 6.19
N ASP A 76 1.83 15.05 6.87
CA ASP A 76 0.46 15.52 6.95
C ASP A 76 0.40 16.87 7.67
#